data_AF-A0A0C2N1C7-F1
#
_entry.id   AF-A0A0C2N1C7-F1
#
_cell.length_a   1.000
_cell.length_b   1.000
_cell.length_c   1.000
_cell.angle_alpha   90.00
_cell.angle_beta   90.00
_cell.angle_gamma   90.00
#
_symmetry.space_group_name_H-M   'P 1'
#
loop_
_entity.id
_entity.type
_entity.pdbx_description
1 polymer ?
#
loop_
_entity_poly.entity_id
_entity_poly.type
_entity_poly.pdbx_seq_one_letter_code
_entity_poly.pdbx_strand_id
1 'polypeptide(L)'
;MPKEERLLWSGMRTAADLRKEAGIKLELNKDSLYKPINRTPIIFAPLTVPEKLTKQLPFSSRPKNIMNPQNKPKRPKLTNPMDRKASSLINELSLIQKNMFTTRKLKRKKEAEEYNIKLKKIEEAQNAKRKVNQKKMYQKLGRFQKPKHHTGSTVDNE
;
A
#
# COMPACT_ATOMS: atom_id res chain seq x y z
N MET A 1 45.85 29.90 36.06
CA MET A 1 46.84 29.13 35.31
C MET A 1 47.59 30.05 34.35
N PRO A 2 48.94 30.09 34.41
CA PRO A 2 49.79 30.61 33.35
C PRO A 2 49.33 30.18 31.95
N LYS A 3 49.57 31.02 30.93
CA LYS A 3 49.07 30.82 29.56
C LYS A 3 49.60 29.51 28.93
N GLU A 4 50.76 29.08 29.36
CA GLU A 4 51.47 27.88 28.89
C GLU A 4 50.82 26.58 29.39
N GLU A 5 50.35 26.55 30.63
CA GLU A 5 49.67 25.37 31.22
C GLU A 5 48.30 25.10 30.61
N ARG A 6 47.61 26.17 30.15
CA ARG A 6 46.30 26.04 29.50
C ARG A 6 46.39 25.33 28.14
N LEU A 7 47.54 25.40 27.47
CA LEU A 7 47.79 24.73 26.19
C LEU A 7 48.11 23.23 26.36
N LEU A 8 48.46 22.80 27.57
CA LEU A 8 48.83 21.42 27.92
C LEU A 8 47.67 20.63 28.53
N TRP A 9 46.51 21.24 28.72
CA TRP A 9 45.36 20.55 29.30
C TRP A 9 44.77 19.56 28.29
N SER A 10 44.84 18.27 28.63
CA SER A 10 44.19 17.18 27.90
C SER A 10 43.02 16.65 28.73
N GLY A 11 41.84 16.59 28.11
CA GLY A 11 40.65 16.02 28.72
C GLY A 11 40.65 14.48 28.74
N MET A 12 39.56 13.88 29.18
CA MET A 12 39.37 12.43 29.13
C MET A 12 39.39 11.92 27.67
N ARG A 13 40.13 10.84 27.41
CA ARG A 13 40.17 10.18 26.09
C ARG A 13 38.81 9.56 25.74
N THR A 14 38.47 9.50 24.45
CA THR A 14 37.24 8.82 24.02
C THR A 14 37.41 7.30 24.02
N ALA A 15 36.30 6.57 24.08
CA ALA A 15 36.33 5.11 23.97
C ALA A 15 36.90 4.63 22.62
N ALA A 16 36.77 5.44 21.56
CA ALA A 16 37.36 5.14 20.26
C ALA A 16 38.89 5.27 20.29
N ASP A 17 39.40 6.33 20.93
CA ASP A 17 40.85 6.56 21.07
C ASP A 17 41.50 5.46 21.91
N LEU A 18 40.90 5.13 23.06
CA LEU A 18 41.39 4.05 23.94
C LEU A 18 41.43 2.69 23.22
N ARG A 19 40.41 2.37 22.42
CA ARG A 19 40.38 1.12 21.62
C ARG A 19 41.44 1.11 20.53
N LYS A 20 41.66 2.26 19.88
CA LYS A 20 42.66 2.41 18.82
C LYS A 20 44.08 2.26 19.39
N GLU A 21 44.36 2.86 20.55
CA GLU A 21 45.64 2.74 21.25
C GLU A 21 45.89 1.31 21.77
N ALA A 22 44.86 0.67 22.33
CA ALA A 22 44.95 -0.70 22.85
C ALA A 22 44.85 -1.79 21.76
N GLY A 23 44.62 -1.42 20.50
CA GLY A 23 44.44 -2.37 19.39
C GLY A 23 43.19 -3.25 19.49
N ILE A 24 42.19 -2.87 20.29
CA ILE A 24 40.98 -3.66 20.54
C ILE A 24 39.95 -3.38 19.43
N LYS A 25 39.55 -4.43 18.71
CA LYS A 25 38.49 -4.33 17.70
C LYS A 25 37.12 -4.23 18.37
N LEU A 26 36.24 -3.40 17.80
CA LEU A 26 34.84 -3.35 18.20
C LEU A 26 34.12 -4.63 17.78
N GLU A 27 33.60 -5.37 18.75
CA GLU A 27 32.73 -6.51 18.50
C GLU A 27 31.35 -6.02 18.06
N LEU A 28 30.92 -6.46 16.88
CA LEU A 28 29.59 -6.17 16.33
C LEU A 28 28.76 -7.46 16.37
N ASN A 29 27.58 -7.37 16.97
CA ASN A 29 26.63 -8.49 16.97
C ASN A 29 26.14 -8.77 15.55
N LYS A 30 26.38 -9.99 15.07
CA LYS A 30 26.01 -10.42 13.71
C LYS A 30 24.51 -10.36 13.44
N ASP A 31 23.69 -10.45 14.49
CA ASP A 31 22.23 -10.37 14.38
C ASP A 31 21.69 -8.95 14.46
N SER A 32 22.46 -8.02 15.03
CA SER A 32 22.14 -6.58 15.00
C SER A 32 22.47 -5.94 13.65
N LEU A 33 23.32 -6.57 12.85
CA LEU A 33 23.64 -6.08 11.52
C LEU A 33 22.45 -6.28 10.59
N TYR A 34 21.96 -5.20 9.99
CA TYR A 34 20.90 -5.26 8.98
C TYR A 34 21.28 -6.23 7.85
N LYS A 35 20.35 -7.12 7.51
CA LYS A 35 20.48 -8.08 6.41
C LYS A 35 19.32 -7.87 5.42
N PRO A 36 19.54 -8.06 4.11
CA PRO A 36 18.45 -8.03 3.15
C PRO A 36 17.43 -9.15 3.47
N ILE A 37 16.16 -8.78 3.61
CA ILE A 37 15.07 -9.71 3.93
C ILE A 37 14.40 -10.14 2.63
N ASN A 38 14.62 -11.39 2.22
CA ASN A 38 13.90 -11.99 1.08
C ASN A 38 12.57 -12.58 1.57
N ARG A 39 11.47 -11.86 1.31
CA ARG A 39 10.12 -12.33 1.68
C ARG A 39 9.54 -13.20 0.57
N THR A 40 9.11 -14.41 0.91
CA THR A 40 8.27 -15.21 0.02
C THR A 40 6.86 -14.62 -0.04
N PRO A 41 6.16 -14.72 -1.18
CA PRO A 41 4.78 -14.29 -1.25
C PRO A 41 3.92 -15.17 -0.34
N ILE A 42 3.12 -14.55 0.52
CA ILE A 42 2.17 -15.26 1.37
C ILE A 42 1.00 -15.71 0.49
N ILE A 43 0.79 -17.03 0.41
CA ILE A 43 -0.35 -17.62 -0.30
C ILE A 43 -1.38 -18.00 0.77
N PHE A 44 -2.51 -17.28 0.81
CA PHE A 44 -3.58 -17.58 1.74
C PHE A 44 -4.33 -18.84 1.31
N ALA A 45 -4.70 -19.67 2.28
CA ALA A 45 -5.58 -20.81 2.03
C ALA A 45 -6.92 -20.32 1.43
N PRO A 46 -7.52 -21.06 0.50
CA PRO A 46 -8.84 -20.73 -0.02
C PRO A 46 -9.89 -20.80 1.11
N LEU A 47 -10.99 -20.06 0.94
CA LEU A 47 -12.08 -20.07 1.91
C LEU A 47 -12.78 -21.43 1.94
N THR A 48 -12.69 -22.13 3.07
CA THR A 48 -13.41 -23.38 3.34
C THR A 48 -14.67 -23.12 4.16
N VAL A 49 -15.83 -23.32 3.55
CA VAL A 49 -17.12 -23.17 4.23
C VAL A 49 -17.50 -24.48 4.93
N PRO A 50 -17.83 -24.49 6.23
CA PRO A 50 -18.21 -25.70 6.95
C PRO A 50 -19.44 -26.39 6.32
N GLU A 51 -19.43 -27.72 6.27
CA GLU A 51 -20.50 -28.50 5.64
C GLU A 51 -21.87 -28.31 6.27
N LYS A 52 -21.92 -28.11 7.59
CA LYS A 52 -23.17 -27.83 8.30
C LYS A 52 -23.81 -26.55 7.78
N LEU A 53 -23.00 -25.51 7.57
CA LEU A 53 -23.43 -24.22 7.06
C LEU A 53 -23.85 -24.34 5.59
N THR A 54 -23.08 -25.04 4.75
CA THR A 54 -23.43 -25.20 3.32
C THR A 54 -24.78 -25.90 3.13
N LYS A 55 -25.12 -26.87 3.99
CA LYS A 55 -26.42 -27.56 3.98
C LYS A 55 -27.58 -26.64 4.39
N GLN A 56 -27.36 -25.78 5.39
CA GLN A 56 -28.37 -24.84 5.88
C GLN A 56 -28.58 -23.62 4.98
N LEU A 57 -27.59 -23.27 4.14
CA LEU A 57 -27.72 -22.14 3.21
C LEU A 57 -28.86 -22.36 2.21
N PRO A 58 -29.63 -21.30 1.87
CA PRO A 58 -30.64 -21.35 0.82
C PRO A 58 -29.99 -21.60 -0.54
N PHE A 59 -30.75 -22.23 -1.45
CA PHE A 59 -30.26 -22.71 -2.75
C PHE A 59 -29.46 -21.68 -3.55
N SER A 60 -29.92 -20.43 -3.58
CA SER A 60 -29.25 -19.34 -4.31
C SER A 60 -27.81 -19.06 -3.80
N SER A 61 -27.60 -19.18 -2.49
CA SER A 61 -26.33 -18.86 -1.83
C SER A 61 -25.43 -20.08 -1.56
N ARG A 62 -25.96 -21.30 -1.74
CA ARG A 62 -25.21 -22.53 -1.50
C ARG A 62 -24.09 -22.65 -2.54
N PRO A 63 -22.82 -22.77 -2.12
CA PRO A 63 -21.73 -22.94 -3.06
C PRO A 63 -21.92 -24.25 -3.82
N LYS A 64 -21.79 -24.21 -5.14
CA LYS A 64 -21.80 -25.42 -5.97
C LYS A 64 -20.54 -26.21 -5.66
N ASN A 65 -20.69 -27.37 -5.04
CA ASN A 65 -19.57 -28.28 -4.84
C ASN A 65 -19.24 -28.87 -6.22
N ILE A 66 -18.27 -28.25 -6.91
CA ILE A 66 -17.59 -28.91 -8.02
C ILE A 66 -16.72 -29.97 -7.36
N MET A 67 -17.34 -31.06 -6.92
CA MET A 67 -16.59 -32.29 -6.73
C MET A 67 -15.79 -32.42 -8.02
N ASN A 68 -14.45 -32.44 -7.91
CA ASN A 68 -13.60 -32.74 -9.05
C ASN A 68 -14.29 -33.89 -9.76
N PRO A 69 -14.79 -33.71 -11.01
CA PRO A 69 -15.51 -34.77 -11.68
C PRO A 69 -14.59 -35.96 -11.57
N GLN A 70 -15.01 -36.98 -10.80
CA GLN A 70 -14.17 -38.12 -10.47
C GLN A 70 -13.45 -38.47 -11.74
N ASN A 71 -12.11 -38.54 -11.68
CA ASN A 71 -11.24 -38.94 -12.76
C ASN A 71 -11.85 -40.14 -13.46
N LYS A 72 -12.75 -39.93 -14.43
CA LYS A 72 -12.99 -40.88 -15.50
C LYS A 72 -11.65 -40.80 -16.18
N PRO A 73 -10.78 -41.83 -16.08
CA PRO A 73 -9.48 -41.76 -16.70
C PRO A 73 -9.76 -41.48 -18.18
N LYS A 74 -9.46 -40.24 -18.61
CA LYS A 74 -9.50 -39.92 -20.03
C LYS A 74 -8.53 -40.92 -20.63
N ARG A 75 -9.01 -41.78 -21.54
CA ARG A 75 -8.18 -42.82 -22.15
C ARG A 75 -6.83 -42.18 -22.52
N PRO A 76 -5.70 -42.68 -22.02
CA PRO A 76 -4.41 -42.05 -22.26
C PRO A 76 -4.19 -42.04 -23.77
N LYS A 77 -4.07 -40.85 -24.37
CA LYS A 77 -3.71 -40.72 -25.77
C LYS A 77 -2.24 -41.11 -25.90
N LEU A 78 -1.95 -42.16 -26.66
CA LEU A 78 -0.57 -42.47 -27.05
C LEU A 78 -0.04 -41.29 -27.85
N THR A 79 0.81 -40.49 -27.22
CA THR A 79 1.34 -39.25 -27.78
C THR A 79 2.78 -39.49 -28.18
N ASN A 80 3.15 -39.16 -29.42
CA ASN A 80 4.52 -39.27 -29.91
C ASN A 80 5.45 -38.35 -29.10
N PRO A 81 6.76 -38.67 -28.98
CA PRO A 81 7.70 -37.85 -28.22
C PRO A 81 7.80 -36.42 -28.77
N MET A 82 7.65 -36.22 -30.07
CA MET A 82 7.64 -34.89 -30.70
C MET A 82 6.42 -34.06 -30.30
N ASP A 83 5.23 -34.66 -30.28
CA ASP A 83 3.99 -33.99 -29.89
C ASP A 83 4.00 -33.59 -28.41
N ARG A 84 4.66 -34.38 -27.55
CA ARG A 84 4.90 -34.02 -26.14
C ARG A 84 5.78 -32.78 -26.01
N LYS A 85 6.88 -32.72 -26.79
CA LYS A 85 7.77 -31.53 -26.82
C LYS A 85 7.02 -30.30 -27.32
N ALA A 86 6.24 -30.42 -28.38
CA ALA A 86 5.42 -29.32 -28.91
C ALA A 86 4.39 -28.83 -27.87
N SER A 87 3.73 -29.76 -27.17
CA SER A 87 2.76 -29.41 -26.11
C SER A 87 3.43 -28.72 -24.91
N SER A 88 4.62 -29.18 -24.49
CA SER A 88 5.40 -28.51 -23.43
C SER A 88 5.73 -27.08 -23.83
N LEU A 89 6.24 -26.89 -25.05
CA LEU A 89 6.59 -25.58 -25.57
C LEU A 89 5.38 -24.64 -25.60
N ILE A 90 4.22 -25.11 -26.07
CA ILE A 90 2.98 -24.31 -26.09
C ILE A 90 2.58 -23.91 -24.66
N ASN A 91 2.67 -24.82 -23.69
CA ASN A 91 2.35 -24.53 -22.29
C ASN A 91 3.30 -23.48 -21.70
N GLU A 92 4.60 -23.62 -21.93
CA GLU A 92 5.64 -22.68 -21.48
C GLU A 92 5.41 -21.29 -22.08
N LEU A 93 5.19 -21.20 -23.40
CA LEU A 93 4.87 -19.95 -24.09
C LEU A 93 3.60 -19.31 -23.52
N SER A 94 2.56 -20.10 -23.25
CA SER A 94 1.32 -19.59 -22.65
C SER A 94 1.56 -19.02 -21.24
N LEU A 95 2.46 -19.62 -20.47
CA LEU A 95 2.81 -19.20 -19.12
C LEU A 95 3.61 -17.90 -19.15
N ILE A 96 4.56 -17.78 -20.07
CA ILE A 96 5.31 -16.54 -20.34
C ILE A 96 4.34 -15.40 -20.70
N GLN A 97 3.43 -15.64 -21.66
CA GLN A 97 2.44 -14.63 -22.07
C GLN A 97 1.54 -14.19 -20.91
N LYS A 98 1.03 -15.13 -20.11
CA LYS A 98 0.23 -14.82 -18.91
C LYS A 98 1.02 -13.96 -17.93
N ASN A 99 2.27 -14.33 -17.64
CA ASN A 99 3.13 -13.57 -16.75
C ASN A 99 3.34 -12.14 -17.26
N MET A 100 3.71 -11.97 -18.54
CA MET A 100 3.86 -10.66 -19.18
C MET A 100 2.59 -9.80 -19.10
N PHE A 101 1.42 -10.40 -19.32
CA PHE A 101 0.16 -9.68 -19.20
C PHE A 101 -0.12 -9.25 -17.74
N THR A 102 0.12 -10.15 -16.77
CA THR A 102 -0.09 -9.84 -15.35
C THR A 102 0.85 -8.72 -14.86
N THR A 103 2.13 -8.76 -15.23
CA THR A 103 3.10 -7.73 -14.84
C THR A 103 2.76 -6.38 -15.46
N ARG A 104 2.38 -6.35 -16.75
CA ARG A 104 1.91 -5.12 -17.43
C ARG A 104 0.65 -4.55 -16.78
N LYS A 105 -0.30 -5.42 -16.40
CA LYS A 105 -1.53 -5.00 -15.72
C LYS A 105 -1.25 -4.42 -14.33
N LEU A 106 -0.36 -5.05 -13.57
CA LEU A 106 0.05 -4.54 -12.25
C LEU A 106 0.77 -3.19 -12.35
N LYS A 107 1.67 -3.02 -13.33
CA LYS A 107 2.35 -1.74 -13.58
C LYS A 107 1.35 -0.62 -13.88
N ARG A 108 0.43 -0.85 -14.82
CA ARG A 108 -0.62 0.12 -15.16
C ARG A 108 -1.52 0.49 -13.97
N LYS A 109 -1.86 -0.49 -13.12
CA LYS A 109 -2.64 -0.22 -11.90
C LYS A 109 -1.89 0.70 -10.95
N LYS A 110 -0.59 0.46 -10.70
CA LYS A 110 0.25 1.33 -9.87
C LYS A 110 0.32 2.75 -10.43
N GLU A 111 0.59 2.88 -11.74
CA GLU A 111 0.63 4.19 -12.41
C GLU A 111 -0.71 4.93 -12.31
N ALA A 112 -1.82 4.23 -12.48
CA ALA A 112 -3.17 4.79 -12.32
C ALA A 112 -3.45 5.21 -10.86
N GLU A 113 -3.05 4.43 -9.87
CA GLU A 113 -3.18 4.76 -8.45
C GLU A 113 -2.38 6.02 -8.10
N GLU A 114 -1.12 6.10 -8.55
CA GLU A 114 -0.27 7.28 -8.36
C GLU A 114 -0.87 8.53 -9.02
N TYR A 115 -1.38 8.39 -10.24
CA TYR A 115 -2.06 9.46 -10.95
C TYR A 115 -3.32 9.93 -10.22
N ASN A 116 -4.15 8.99 -9.75
CA ASN A 116 -5.35 9.30 -8.99
C ASN A 116 -5.02 10.01 -7.67
N ILE A 117 -3.93 9.65 -6.99
CA ILE A 117 -3.47 10.36 -5.79
C ILE A 117 -3.08 11.81 -6.13
N LYS A 118 -2.37 12.03 -7.24
CA LYS A 118 -2.00 13.39 -7.69
C LYS A 118 -3.24 14.21 -8.05
N LEU A 119 -4.19 13.62 -8.77
CA LEU A 119 -5.45 14.28 -9.12
C LEU A 119 -6.24 14.68 -7.88
N LYS A 120 -6.39 13.79 -6.90
CA LYS A 120 -7.08 14.09 -5.63
C LYS A 120 -6.44 15.29 -4.91
N LYS A 121 -5.12 15.35 -4.82
CA LYS A 121 -4.40 16.50 -4.23
C LYS A 121 -4.69 17.81 -4.97
N ILE A 122 -4.73 17.77 -6.30
CA ILE A 122 -5.06 18.95 -7.12
C ILE A 122 -6.51 19.37 -6.88
N GLU A 123 -7.44 18.43 -6.88
CA GLU A 123 -8.86 18.68 -6.64
C GLU A 123 -9.12 19.26 -5.24
N GLU A 124 -8.47 18.72 -4.21
CA GLU A 124 -8.52 19.24 -2.84
C GLU A 124 -8.02 20.69 -2.77
N ALA A 125 -6.89 20.99 -3.41
CA ALA A 125 -6.34 22.35 -3.48
C ALA A 125 -7.26 23.32 -4.22
N GLN A 126 -7.86 22.88 -5.34
CA GLN A 126 -8.86 23.67 -6.06
C GLN A 126 -10.12 23.91 -5.22
N ASN A 127 -10.62 22.90 -4.53
CA ASN A 127 -11.79 23.01 -3.65
C ASN A 127 -11.51 23.98 -2.48
N ALA A 128 -10.34 23.89 -1.85
CA ALA A 128 -9.92 24.85 -0.83
C ALA A 128 -9.92 26.29 -1.35
N LYS A 129 -9.36 26.53 -2.55
CA LYS A 129 -9.41 27.84 -3.22
C LYS A 129 -10.85 28.30 -3.50
N ARG A 130 -11.71 27.40 -4.00
CA ARG A 130 -13.14 27.69 -4.25
C ARG A 130 -13.86 28.11 -2.97
N LYS A 131 -13.66 27.39 -1.86
CA LYS A 131 -14.25 27.73 -0.55
C LYS A 131 -13.80 29.12 -0.05
N VAL A 132 -12.50 29.42 -0.14
CA VAL A 132 -11.97 30.74 0.26
C VAL A 132 -12.55 31.84 -0.62
N ASN A 133 -12.59 31.64 -1.94
CA ASN A 133 -13.14 32.61 -2.88
C ASN A 133 -14.64 32.84 -2.64
N GLN A 134 -15.41 31.77 -2.43
CA GLN A 134 -16.84 31.84 -2.13
C GLN A 134 -17.10 32.60 -0.82
N LYS A 135 -16.32 32.32 0.25
CA LYS A 135 -16.38 33.08 1.51
C LYS A 135 -16.10 34.57 1.29
N LYS A 136 -15.08 34.92 0.50
CA LYS A 136 -14.76 36.33 0.16
C LYS A 136 -15.90 36.99 -0.63
N MET A 137 -16.51 36.29 -1.58
CA MET A 137 -17.63 36.81 -2.37
C MET A 137 -18.85 37.10 -1.50
N TYR A 138 -19.25 36.17 -0.63
CA TYR A 138 -20.37 36.40 0.29
C TYR A 138 -20.09 37.51 1.30
N GLN A 139 -18.85 37.63 1.80
CA GLN A 139 -18.47 38.74 2.68
C GLN A 139 -18.62 40.10 1.98
N LYS A 140 -18.23 40.20 0.70
CA LYS A 140 -18.45 41.42 -0.09
C LYS A 140 -19.94 41.70 -0.29
N LEU A 141 -20.73 40.71 -0.72
CA LEU A 141 -22.17 40.84 -0.91
C LEU A 141 -22.90 41.28 0.37
N GLY A 142 -22.56 40.70 1.52
CA GLY A 142 -23.13 41.10 2.81
C GLY A 142 -22.73 42.51 3.26
N ARG A 143 -21.57 43.03 2.84
CA ARG A 143 -21.21 44.45 3.06
C ARG A 143 -22.01 45.40 2.17
N PHE A 144 -22.32 45.00 0.94
CA PHE A 144 -23.18 45.77 0.03
C PHE A 144 -24.66 45.74 0.46
N GLN A 145 -25.13 44.61 0.98
CA GLN A 145 -26.44 44.46 1.59
C GLN A 145 -26.38 44.91 3.06
N LYS A 146 -26.34 46.22 3.33
CA LYS A 146 -26.52 46.72 4.71
C LYS A 146 -27.81 46.12 5.30
N PRO A 147 -27.83 45.72 6.59
CA PRO A 147 -29.04 45.15 7.18
C PRO A 147 -30.17 46.17 7.10
N LYS A 148 -31.30 45.78 6.50
CA LYS A 148 -32.56 46.49 6.77
C LYS A 148 -32.79 46.32 8.27
N HIS A 149 -32.87 47.41 9.03
CA HIS A 149 -33.23 47.37 10.43
C HIS A 149 -34.53 46.56 10.57
N HIS A 150 -34.46 45.41 11.24
CA HIS A 150 -35.65 44.73 11.71
C HIS A 150 -36.18 45.56 12.89
N THR A 151 -37.11 46.46 12.60
CA THR A 151 -37.92 47.11 13.62
C THR A 151 -38.88 46.05 14.15
N GLY A 152 -38.63 45.56 15.37
CA GLY A 152 -39.58 44.70 16.08
C GLY A 152 -40.91 45.43 16.21
N SER A 153 -41.99 44.84 15.72
CA SER A 153 -43.35 45.28 16.02
C SER A 153 -43.68 44.84 17.44
N THR A 154 -43.47 45.73 18.42
CA THR A 154 -44.19 45.66 19.69
C THR A 154 -45.66 45.94 19.36
N VAL A 155 -46.51 44.91 19.47
CA VAL A 155 -47.96 45.07 19.43
C VAL A 155 -48.40 45.25 20.87
N ASP A 156 -48.61 46.50 21.28
CA ASP A 156 -49.30 46.84 22.52
C ASP A 156 -50.79 46.47 22.35
N ASN A 157 -51.28 45.53 23.15
CA ASN A 157 -52.70 45.18 23.21
C ASN A 157 -53.36 45.99 24.35
N GLU A 158 -54.27 46.90 23.98
CA GLU A 158 -55.44 47.31 24.78
C GLU A 158 -56.65 46.46 24.38
#